data_AF-A0A914BXC8-F1
#
_entry.id   AF-A0A914BXC8-F1
#
_cell.length_a   1.000
_cell.length_b   1.000
_cell.length_c   1.000
_cell.angle_alpha   90.00
_cell.angle_beta   90.00
_cell.angle_gamma   90.00
#
_symmetry.space_group_name_H-M   'P 1'
#
loop_
_entity.id
_entity.type
_entity.pdbx_description
1 polymer ?
#
loop_
_entity_poly.entity_id
_entity_poly.type
_entity_poly.pdbx_seq_one_letter_code
_entity_poly.pdbx_strand_id
1 'polypeptide(L)'
;MKLTQNSKLSIKEVWKDPILKKSLILITMVGFAGSANLGMILESYENIILISFGMTQESVLYFTSIITIFNLPLALMGPILLEKLGRRTLIITASFAYIFLPLVAFVAQILSEAYGPNQLTVIMGIVIIFINNLISGICHYGTIALILVVDLMPTGAKTVVTQIVLLIMYFGMFVPTFLYPNFQNFLGSFAFLPFSLISLGFFMYFYFNLVETKQKEVYENVNQMEFEAQQGRVLTSKENYVVKRKRATTLMPLLEDTEGTRKKIDFLRMSHKKKIVIDTDGLPDDIRAISLALQQPDVEVLAITTIVGFVSAKQAAANIARTLRANGKSGIPIYKGAEKSIIGHDESQHSSDEFFFGSDGIGGCPEGFPPVLPEDLSSYVPDKPAALALIEIFREHKDATLVSIGALTNTALAIKLDSEFASWPKEMVIMGGNIHEFASWPKEMVIMGGNIHGMGNVQSYSTSEFNFFTDPEAAHIVLKEMNCPLTIVPWEVFLKEAEKTTVNFHAHLDIDAPLARYFNMATSIGREKLGLTGKQFAYCDEIAMSVAIAPEKIIKEFKMLRGSVELQGQYTRGQIAIDWVDKLWDDDAVDNPRLSRKRTPIRFVVEYNAKVLDEMIHQAIHDSVAMNLQKSGA
;
A
#
# COMPACT_ATOMS: atom_id res chain seq x y z
N MET A 1 -18.13 2.58 -1.59
CA MET A 1 -18.86 2.89 -0.34
C MET A 1 -20.39 3.10 -0.50
N LYS A 2 -20.95 3.36 -1.70
CA LYS A 2 -22.43 3.50 -1.89
C LYS A 2 -23.24 2.18 -1.83
N LEU A 3 -22.60 1.02 -1.80
CA LEU A 3 -23.27 -0.28 -1.95
C LEU A 3 -23.52 -1.01 -0.61
N THR A 4 -22.97 -0.52 0.51
CA THR A 4 -23.14 -1.15 1.83
C THR A 4 -24.36 -0.63 2.61
N GLN A 5 -25.01 0.43 2.13
CA GLN A 5 -26.25 0.95 2.73
C GLN A 5 -27.53 0.25 2.24
N ASN A 6 -27.45 -0.54 1.15
CA ASN A 6 -28.60 -1.28 0.66
C ASN A 6 -28.71 -2.61 1.40
N SER A 7 -29.84 -2.81 2.09
CA SER A 7 -30.15 -4.05 2.82
C SER A 7 -30.22 -5.29 1.92
N LYS A 8 -30.31 -5.11 0.60
CA LYS A 8 -30.21 -6.16 -0.43
C LYS A 8 -29.46 -5.62 -1.65
N LEU A 9 -28.43 -6.35 -2.08
CA LEU A 9 -27.71 -6.11 -3.33
C LEU A 9 -28.19 -7.11 -4.39
N SER A 10 -28.56 -6.59 -5.56
CA SER A 10 -28.86 -7.42 -6.73
C SER A 10 -27.56 -7.95 -7.36
N ILE A 11 -27.66 -9.06 -8.11
CA ILE A 11 -26.50 -9.59 -8.83
C ILE A 11 -25.93 -8.61 -9.85
N LYS A 12 -26.78 -7.74 -10.43
CA LYS A 12 -26.35 -6.71 -11.37
C LYS A 12 -25.47 -5.66 -10.71
N GLU A 13 -25.70 -5.37 -9.42
CA GLU A 13 -24.88 -4.45 -8.63
C GLU A 13 -23.57 -5.11 -8.22
N VAL A 14 -23.62 -6.37 -7.76
CA VAL A 14 -22.43 -7.18 -7.49
C VAL A 14 -21.53 -7.29 -8.72
N TRP A 15 -22.10 -7.45 -9.92
CA TRP A 15 -21.35 -7.55 -11.17
C TRP A 15 -20.80 -6.21 -11.67
N LYS A 16 -21.43 -5.09 -11.32
CA LYS A 16 -20.97 -3.73 -11.70
C LYS A 16 -19.82 -3.26 -10.83
N ASP A 17 -19.76 -3.71 -9.57
CA ASP A 17 -18.66 -3.42 -8.67
C ASP A 17 -17.42 -4.27 -9.04
N PRO A 18 -16.27 -3.68 -9.38
CA PRO A 18 -15.09 -4.43 -9.83
C PRO A 18 -14.54 -5.42 -8.80
N ILE A 19 -14.68 -5.09 -7.51
CA ILE A 19 -14.14 -5.88 -6.40
C ILE A 19 -15.09 -7.05 -6.13
N LEU A 20 -16.38 -6.77 -5.94
CA LEU A 20 -17.38 -7.82 -5.70
C LEU A 20 -17.50 -8.76 -6.90
N LYS A 21 -17.33 -8.26 -8.13
CA LYS A 21 -17.23 -9.09 -9.33
C LYS A 21 -16.03 -10.03 -9.27
N LYS A 22 -14.85 -9.56 -8.86
CA LYS A 22 -13.64 -10.40 -8.74
C LYS A 22 -13.84 -11.49 -7.68
N SER A 23 -14.39 -11.12 -6.52
CA SER A 23 -14.73 -12.07 -5.45
C SER A 23 -15.76 -13.10 -5.93
N LEU A 24 -16.79 -12.68 -6.67
CA LEU A 24 -17.81 -13.57 -7.22
C LEU A 24 -17.19 -14.57 -8.20
N ILE A 25 -16.34 -14.11 -9.12
CA ILE A 25 -15.63 -14.98 -10.07
C ILE A 25 -14.75 -15.98 -9.33
N LEU A 26 -14.00 -15.53 -8.32
CA LEU A 26 -13.14 -16.42 -7.53
C LEU A 26 -13.95 -17.52 -6.84
N ILE A 27 -15.00 -17.15 -6.11
CA ILE A 27 -15.82 -18.11 -5.35
C ILE A 27 -16.51 -19.11 -6.30
N THR A 28 -17.06 -18.62 -7.40
CA THR A 28 -17.74 -19.47 -8.39
C THR A 28 -16.77 -20.40 -9.10
N MET A 29 -15.52 -19.98 -9.35
CA MET A 29 -14.47 -20.86 -9.86
C MET A 29 -14.07 -21.94 -8.86
N VAL A 30 -13.96 -21.62 -7.56
CA VAL A 30 -13.70 -22.62 -6.50
C VAL A 30 -14.84 -23.65 -6.44
N GLY A 31 -16.10 -23.18 -6.46
CA GLY A 31 -17.26 -24.07 -6.49
C GLY A 31 -17.30 -24.95 -7.74
N PHE A 32 -17.10 -24.35 -8.92
CA PHE A 32 -17.10 -25.10 -10.18
C PHE A 32 -15.96 -26.12 -10.25
N ALA A 33 -14.73 -25.77 -9.85
CA ALA A 33 -13.61 -26.71 -9.84
C ALA A 33 -13.83 -27.88 -8.89
N GLY A 34 -14.51 -27.64 -7.77
CA GLY A 34 -14.92 -28.68 -6.83
C GLY A 34 -15.92 -29.67 -7.40
N SER A 35 -16.74 -29.24 -8.35
CA SER A 35 -17.80 -30.05 -8.97
C SER A 35 -17.48 -30.50 -10.40
N ALA A 36 -16.47 -29.92 -11.06
CA ALA A 36 -16.12 -30.21 -12.45
C ALA A 36 -14.75 -30.91 -12.55
N ASN A 37 -14.53 -31.93 -11.73
CA ASN A 37 -13.28 -32.71 -11.67
C ASN A 37 -13.56 -34.21 -11.79
N LEU A 38 -12.49 -35.01 -11.83
CA LEU A 38 -12.59 -36.48 -11.90
C LEU A 38 -13.36 -37.08 -10.72
N GLY A 39 -13.27 -36.49 -9.53
CA GLY A 39 -13.97 -37.00 -8.35
C GLY A 39 -15.46 -37.15 -8.57
N MET A 40 -16.09 -36.22 -9.29
CA MET A 40 -17.51 -36.34 -9.64
C MET A 40 -17.81 -37.50 -10.60
N ILE A 41 -16.89 -37.83 -11.50
CA ILE A 41 -17.02 -38.99 -12.39
C ILE A 41 -16.89 -40.26 -11.57
N LEU A 42 -15.91 -40.30 -10.67
CA LEU A 42 -15.72 -41.43 -9.76
C LEU A 42 -16.95 -41.63 -8.87
N GLU A 43 -17.54 -40.57 -8.33
CA GLU A 43 -18.78 -40.67 -7.53
C GLU A 43 -19.99 -41.11 -8.37
N SER A 44 -20.10 -40.66 -9.62
CA SER A 44 -21.25 -40.98 -10.49
C SER A 44 -21.15 -42.37 -11.14
N TYR A 45 -19.93 -42.84 -11.40
CA TYR A 45 -19.64 -44.05 -12.18
C TYR A 45 -18.76 -45.07 -11.46
N GLU A 46 -18.62 -44.95 -10.13
CA GLU A 46 -17.74 -45.77 -9.28
C GLU A 46 -17.85 -47.26 -9.60
N ASN A 47 -19.08 -47.76 -9.57
CA ASN A 47 -19.38 -49.17 -9.76
C ASN A 47 -18.95 -49.66 -11.15
N ILE A 48 -19.19 -48.86 -12.19
CA ILE A 48 -18.85 -49.21 -13.56
C ILE A 48 -17.33 -49.26 -13.73
N ILE A 49 -16.63 -48.26 -13.18
CA ILE A 49 -15.16 -48.16 -13.26
C ILE A 49 -14.51 -49.31 -12.50
N LEU A 50 -14.93 -49.61 -11.27
CA LEU A 50 -14.36 -50.71 -10.49
C LEU A 50 -14.61 -52.09 -11.12
N ILE A 51 -15.79 -52.32 -11.68
CA ILE A 51 -16.09 -53.55 -12.41
C ILE A 51 -15.19 -53.66 -13.65
N SER A 52 -14.97 -52.55 -14.36
CA SER A 52 -14.07 -52.50 -15.53
C SER A 52 -12.60 -52.80 -15.17
N PHE A 53 -12.20 -52.60 -13.91
CA PHE A 53 -10.88 -52.95 -13.40
C PHE A 53 -10.80 -54.38 -12.84
N GLY A 54 -11.91 -55.12 -12.76
CA GLY A 54 -11.94 -56.54 -12.37
C GLY A 54 -12.64 -56.85 -11.06
N MET A 55 -13.27 -55.88 -10.40
CA MET A 55 -14.04 -56.15 -9.18
C MET A 55 -15.38 -56.81 -9.50
N THR A 56 -15.80 -57.78 -8.68
CA THR A 56 -17.15 -58.34 -8.77
C THR A 56 -18.16 -57.35 -8.20
N GLN A 57 -19.41 -57.42 -8.66
CA GLN A 57 -20.49 -56.56 -8.19
C GLN A 57 -20.68 -56.61 -6.66
N GLU A 58 -20.52 -57.80 -6.07
CA GLU A 58 -20.56 -58.02 -4.62
C GLU A 58 -19.40 -57.33 -3.90
N SER A 59 -18.17 -57.46 -4.40
CA SER A 59 -16.99 -56.82 -3.79
C SER A 59 -17.06 -55.29 -3.84
N VAL A 60 -17.65 -54.71 -4.88
CA VAL A 60 -17.88 -53.26 -5.00
C VAL A 60 -18.85 -52.76 -3.93
N LEU A 61 -19.93 -53.51 -3.66
CA LEU A 61 -20.91 -53.14 -2.64
C LEU A 61 -20.28 -53.09 -1.24
N TYR A 62 -19.47 -54.10 -0.90
CA TYR A 62 -18.73 -54.12 0.36
C TYR A 62 -17.70 -52.98 0.44
N PHE A 63 -16.96 -52.74 -0.64
CA PHE A 63 -15.98 -51.66 -0.70
C PHE A 63 -16.62 -50.28 -0.50
N THR A 64 -17.73 -50.00 -1.18
CA THR A 64 -18.48 -48.74 -1.04
C THR A 64 -18.96 -48.53 0.40
N SER A 65 -19.40 -49.61 1.06
CA SER A 65 -19.83 -49.58 2.46
C SER A 65 -18.67 -49.24 3.40
N ILE A 66 -17.49 -49.82 3.17
CA ILE A 66 -16.27 -49.53 3.94
C ILE A 66 -15.83 -48.09 3.75
N ILE A 67 -15.81 -47.60 2.51
CA ILE A 67 -15.47 -46.20 2.18
C ILE A 67 -16.42 -45.22 2.86
N THR A 68 -17.72 -45.54 2.91
CA THR A 68 -18.72 -44.71 3.61
C THR A 68 -18.41 -44.57 5.09
N ILE A 69 -18.02 -45.67 5.77
CA ILE A 69 -17.61 -45.64 7.17
C ILE A 69 -16.32 -44.84 7.34
N PHE A 70 -15.37 -44.99 6.41
CA PHE A 70 -14.10 -44.25 6.42
C PHE A 70 -14.28 -42.73 6.25
N ASN A 71 -15.33 -42.27 5.57
CA ASN A 71 -15.59 -40.85 5.36
C ASN A 71 -16.09 -40.12 6.63
N LEU A 72 -16.67 -40.82 7.61
CA LEU A 72 -17.14 -40.23 8.88
C LEU A 72 -16.06 -39.45 9.64
N PRO A 73 -14.89 -40.03 9.97
CA PRO A 73 -13.82 -39.29 10.63
C PRO A 73 -13.21 -38.21 9.75
N LEU A 74 -13.15 -38.40 8.43
CA LEU A 74 -12.64 -37.39 7.50
C LEU A 74 -13.49 -36.11 7.51
N ALA A 75 -14.81 -36.26 7.61
CA ALA A 75 -15.72 -35.12 7.71
C ALA A 75 -15.46 -34.25 8.95
N LEU A 76 -14.99 -34.85 10.07
CA LEU A 76 -14.59 -34.12 11.28
C LEU A 76 -13.21 -33.48 11.15
N MET A 77 -12.29 -34.12 10.41
CA MET A 77 -10.95 -33.60 10.17
C MET A 77 -10.93 -32.37 9.26
N GLY A 78 -11.85 -32.29 8.30
CA GLY A 78 -11.93 -31.18 7.33
C GLY A 78 -11.92 -29.79 7.99
N PRO A 79 -12.87 -29.47 8.90
CA PRO A 79 -12.88 -28.18 9.61
C PRO A 79 -11.61 -27.92 10.43
N ILE A 80 -11.08 -28.94 11.12
CA ILE A 80 -9.85 -28.83 11.93
C ILE A 80 -8.64 -28.47 11.06
N LEU A 81 -8.52 -29.13 9.90
CA LEU A 81 -7.46 -28.85 8.94
C LEU A 81 -7.66 -27.50 8.26
N LEU A 82 -8.90 -27.09 7.99
CA LEU A 82 -9.24 -25.78 7.45
C LEU A 82 -8.82 -24.64 8.40
N GLU A 83 -9.02 -24.82 9.70
CA GLU A 83 -8.55 -23.90 10.73
C GLU A 83 -7.02 -23.93 10.86
N LYS A 84 -6.38 -25.10 10.80
CA LYS A 84 -4.91 -25.19 10.95
C LYS A 84 -4.14 -24.69 9.73
N LEU A 85 -4.45 -25.22 8.55
CA LEU A 85 -3.67 -25.04 7.32
C LEU A 85 -4.13 -23.83 6.47
N GLY A 86 -5.34 -23.32 6.70
CA GLY A 86 -5.92 -22.25 5.91
C GLY A 86 -6.64 -22.74 4.64
N ARG A 87 -7.44 -21.85 4.05
CA ARG A 87 -8.34 -22.16 2.93
C ARG A 87 -7.54 -22.32 1.64
N ARG A 88 -6.54 -21.47 1.44
CA ARG A 88 -5.72 -21.43 0.22
C ARG A 88 -4.88 -22.70 0.09
N THR A 89 -4.21 -23.09 1.18
CA THR A 89 -3.36 -24.29 1.21
C THR A 89 -4.14 -25.55 0.86
N LEU A 90 -5.34 -25.72 1.43
CA LEU A 90 -6.16 -26.90 1.17
C LEU A 90 -6.66 -26.95 -0.27
N ILE A 91 -7.19 -25.84 -0.81
CA ILE A 91 -7.67 -25.80 -2.21
C ILE A 91 -6.52 -26.09 -3.20
N ILE A 92 -5.33 -25.52 -2.99
CA ILE A 92 -4.19 -25.75 -3.88
C ILE A 92 -3.71 -27.21 -3.80
N THR A 93 -3.59 -27.76 -2.59
CA THR A 93 -3.13 -29.14 -2.37
C THR A 93 -4.09 -30.15 -3.00
N ALA A 94 -5.39 -29.96 -2.81
CA ALA A 94 -6.40 -30.80 -3.43
C ALA A 94 -6.40 -30.68 -4.96
N SER A 95 -6.21 -29.46 -5.49
CA SER A 95 -6.26 -29.23 -6.94
C SER A 95 -5.07 -29.86 -7.63
N PHE A 96 -3.91 -29.85 -6.95
CA PHE A 96 -2.72 -30.55 -7.39
C PHE A 96 -2.93 -32.07 -7.43
N ALA A 97 -3.55 -32.63 -6.39
CA ALA A 97 -3.83 -34.07 -6.34
C ALA A 97 -4.75 -34.53 -7.49
N TYR A 98 -5.75 -33.71 -7.84
CA TYR A 98 -6.65 -33.98 -8.98
C TYR A 98 -6.00 -33.88 -10.36
N ILE A 99 -4.76 -33.40 -10.50
CA ILE A 99 -4.01 -33.46 -11.77
C ILE A 99 -3.58 -34.90 -12.07
N PHE A 100 -3.13 -35.61 -11.03
CA PHE A 100 -2.53 -36.94 -11.16
C PHE A 100 -3.55 -38.06 -11.06
N LEU A 101 -4.62 -37.88 -10.30
CA LEU A 101 -5.64 -38.90 -10.12
C LEU A 101 -6.24 -39.42 -11.45
N PRO A 102 -6.56 -38.57 -12.47
CA PRO A 102 -7.03 -39.04 -13.76
C PRO A 102 -5.96 -39.71 -14.61
N LEU A 103 -4.69 -39.37 -14.39
CA LEU A 103 -3.57 -40.07 -15.05
C LEU A 103 -3.43 -41.50 -14.50
N VAL A 104 -3.61 -41.69 -13.20
CA VAL A 104 -3.62 -43.03 -12.58
C VAL A 104 -4.82 -43.84 -13.08
N ALA A 105 -6.01 -43.22 -13.19
CA ALA A 105 -7.19 -43.86 -13.76
C ALA A 105 -7.00 -44.23 -15.24
N PHE A 106 -6.39 -43.35 -16.03
CA PHE A 106 -6.02 -43.60 -17.42
C PHE A 106 -5.09 -44.81 -17.57
N VAL A 107 -4.04 -44.88 -16.75
CA VAL A 107 -3.11 -46.03 -16.77
C VAL A 107 -3.81 -47.32 -16.36
N ALA A 108 -4.64 -47.28 -15.32
CA ALA A 108 -5.42 -48.45 -14.89
C ALA A 108 -6.35 -48.95 -16.01
N GLN A 109 -7.00 -48.02 -16.73
CA GLN A 109 -7.89 -48.34 -17.84
C GLN A 109 -7.13 -48.95 -19.03
N ILE A 110 -5.99 -48.37 -19.43
CA ILE A 110 -5.15 -48.93 -20.50
C ILE A 110 -4.63 -50.32 -20.14
N LEU A 111 -4.20 -50.52 -18.89
CA LEU A 111 -3.71 -51.82 -18.45
C LEU A 111 -4.83 -52.87 -18.48
N SER A 112 -6.04 -52.49 -18.07
CA SER A 112 -7.22 -53.36 -18.14
C SER A 112 -7.60 -53.70 -19.59
N GLU A 113 -7.52 -52.74 -20.51
CA GLU A 113 -7.81 -52.95 -21.93
C GLU A 113 -6.74 -53.80 -22.64
N ALA A 114 -5.46 -53.59 -22.32
CA ALA A 114 -4.34 -54.27 -22.99
C ALA A 114 -4.12 -55.70 -22.49
N TYR A 115 -4.29 -55.95 -21.19
CA TYR A 115 -3.94 -57.23 -20.56
C TYR A 115 -5.13 -57.92 -19.88
N GLY A 116 -6.32 -57.33 -19.96
CA GLY A 116 -7.48 -57.74 -19.18
C GLY A 116 -7.41 -57.26 -17.73
N PRO A 117 -8.57 -57.18 -17.04
CA PRO A 117 -8.63 -56.83 -15.63
C PRO A 117 -7.86 -57.86 -14.79
N ASN A 118 -6.96 -57.38 -13.93
CA ASN A 118 -6.08 -58.19 -13.10
C ASN A 118 -5.96 -57.59 -11.69
N GLN A 119 -5.21 -58.25 -10.81
CA GLN A 119 -5.05 -57.76 -9.43
C GLN A 119 -4.45 -56.36 -9.34
N LEU A 120 -3.56 -55.98 -10.27
CA LEU A 120 -2.95 -54.65 -10.29
C LEU A 120 -3.99 -53.58 -10.64
N THR A 121 -4.84 -53.80 -11.65
CA THR A 121 -5.90 -52.84 -12.03
C THR A 121 -6.94 -52.68 -10.92
N VAL A 122 -7.28 -53.76 -10.21
CA VAL A 122 -8.16 -53.71 -9.03
C VAL A 122 -7.55 -52.87 -7.91
N ILE A 123 -6.27 -53.10 -7.58
CA ILE A 123 -5.57 -52.31 -6.54
C ILE A 123 -5.51 -50.83 -6.93
N MET A 124 -5.21 -50.53 -8.19
CA MET A 124 -5.19 -49.15 -8.68
C MET A 124 -6.58 -48.51 -8.57
N GLY A 125 -7.65 -49.22 -8.90
CA GLY A 125 -9.03 -48.77 -8.74
C GLY A 125 -9.39 -48.41 -7.30
N ILE A 126 -9.06 -49.29 -6.36
CA ILE A 126 -9.25 -49.08 -4.92
C ILE A 126 -8.49 -47.84 -4.45
N VAL A 127 -7.22 -47.71 -4.84
CA VAL A 127 -6.37 -46.56 -4.47
C VAL A 127 -6.93 -45.25 -5.03
N ILE A 128 -7.39 -45.24 -6.28
CA ILE A 128 -7.98 -44.05 -6.90
C ILE A 128 -9.20 -43.56 -6.11
N ILE A 129 -10.11 -44.48 -5.75
CA ILE A 129 -11.32 -44.11 -5.00
C ILE A 129 -11.00 -43.70 -3.57
N PHE A 130 -10.06 -44.38 -2.92
CA PHE A 130 -9.63 -44.03 -1.58
C PHE A 130 -9.00 -42.63 -1.54
N ILE A 131 -8.11 -42.32 -2.50
CA ILE A 131 -7.50 -40.99 -2.63
C ILE A 131 -8.57 -39.94 -2.94
N ASN A 132 -9.52 -40.24 -3.83
CA ASN A 132 -10.63 -39.33 -4.14
C ASN A 132 -11.41 -38.94 -2.88
N ASN A 133 -11.80 -39.94 -2.08
CA ASN A 133 -12.54 -39.75 -0.84
C ASN A 133 -11.72 -39.03 0.24
N LEU A 134 -10.40 -39.26 0.29
CA LEU A 134 -9.50 -38.52 1.16
C LEU A 134 -9.47 -37.03 0.79
N ILE A 135 -9.37 -36.72 -0.51
CA ILE A 135 -9.35 -35.33 -1.00
C ILE A 135 -10.70 -34.66 -0.78
N SER A 136 -11.80 -35.32 -1.15
CA SER A 136 -13.16 -34.76 -0.99
C SER A 136 -13.52 -34.59 0.48
N GLY A 137 -13.22 -35.58 1.33
CA GLY A 137 -13.48 -35.54 2.77
C GLY A 137 -12.70 -34.44 3.51
N ILE A 138 -11.42 -34.23 3.17
CA ILE A 138 -10.58 -33.23 3.85
C ILE A 138 -10.77 -31.81 3.30
N CYS A 139 -10.86 -31.66 1.97
CA CYS A 139 -10.77 -30.34 1.32
C CYS A 139 -12.12 -29.79 0.83
N HIS A 140 -13.20 -30.57 0.92
CA HIS A 140 -14.60 -30.22 0.59
C HIS A 140 -14.81 -28.87 -0.13
N TYR A 141 -14.45 -28.82 -1.42
CA TYR A 141 -14.46 -27.58 -2.22
C TYR A 141 -15.78 -26.83 -2.18
N GLY A 142 -16.90 -27.58 -2.18
CA GLY A 142 -18.23 -26.99 -2.08
C GLY A 142 -18.43 -26.23 -0.77
N THR A 143 -18.01 -26.83 0.35
CA THR A 143 -18.09 -26.18 1.67
C THR A 143 -17.16 -24.98 1.74
N ILE A 144 -15.92 -25.08 1.21
CA ILE A 144 -14.98 -23.95 1.21
C ILE A 144 -15.51 -22.81 0.32
N ALA A 145 -16.09 -23.10 -0.85
CA ALA A 145 -16.71 -22.07 -1.69
C ALA A 145 -17.81 -21.31 -0.95
N LEU A 146 -18.65 -22.01 -0.18
CA LEU A 146 -19.70 -21.38 0.63
C LEU A 146 -19.12 -20.56 1.79
N ILE A 147 -18.05 -21.04 2.44
CA ILE A 147 -17.33 -20.27 3.47
C ILE A 147 -16.73 -19.00 2.85
N LEU A 148 -16.16 -19.06 1.65
CA LEU A 148 -15.64 -17.88 0.95
C LEU A 148 -16.73 -16.86 0.61
N VAL A 149 -18.00 -17.26 0.43
CA VAL A 149 -19.11 -16.29 0.34
C VAL A 149 -19.25 -15.51 1.65
N VAL A 150 -19.15 -16.20 2.79
CA VAL A 150 -19.25 -15.55 4.11
C VAL A 150 -18.05 -14.62 4.34
N ASP A 151 -16.85 -15.05 3.94
CA ASP A 151 -15.58 -14.35 4.17
C ASP A 151 -15.35 -13.18 3.20
N LEU A 152 -15.92 -13.19 1.98
CA LEU A 152 -15.57 -12.24 0.92
C LEU A 152 -16.73 -11.36 0.43
N MET A 153 -17.97 -11.68 0.78
CA MET A 153 -19.14 -10.91 0.33
C MET A 153 -19.77 -10.08 1.44
N PRO A 154 -20.25 -8.86 1.14
CA PRO A 154 -21.00 -8.04 2.08
C PRO A 154 -22.36 -8.70 2.38
N THR A 155 -22.90 -8.43 3.56
CA THR A 155 -24.14 -9.05 4.09
C THR A 155 -25.31 -8.96 3.10
N GLY A 156 -25.48 -7.83 2.42
CA GLY A 156 -26.56 -7.62 1.44
C GLY A 156 -26.44 -8.47 0.15
N ALA A 157 -25.27 -9.04 -0.14
CA ALA A 157 -25.02 -9.86 -1.33
C ALA A 157 -24.93 -11.37 -1.05
N LYS A 158 -24.67 -11.78 0.21
CA LYS A 158 -24.38 -13.18 0.58
C LYS A 158 -25.42 -14.15 0.03
N THR A 159 -26.71 -13.92 0.25
CA THR A 159 -27.77 -14.84 -0.20
C THR A 159 -27.81 -15.01 -1.72
N VAL A 160 -27.71 -13.91 -2.48
CA VAL A 160 -27.77 -13.95 -3.95
C VAL A 160 -26.52 -14.63 -4.51
N VAL A 161 -25.35 -14.32 -3.96
CA VAL A 161 -24.10 -14.95 -4.36
C VAL A 161 -24.09 -16.44 -4.03
N THR A 162 -24.54 -16.84 -2.83
CA THR A 162 -24.67 -18.26 -2.44
C THR A 162 -25.52 -19.03 -3.45
N GLN A 163 -26.66 -18.49 -3.87
CA GLN A 163 -27.53 -19.17 -4.85
C GLN A 163 -26.84 -19.35 -6.22
N ILE A 164 -26.05 -18.37 -6.66
CA ILE A 164 -25.31 -18.46 -7.91
C ILE A 164 -24.17 -19.48 -7.81
N VAL A 165 -23.46 -19.50 -6.69
CA VAL A 165 -22.41 -20.49 -6.43
C VAL A 165 -23.01 -21.90 -6.44
N LEU A 166 -24.13 -22.11 -5.77
CA LEU A 166 -24.84 -23.39 -5.80
C LEU A 166 -25.30 -23.78 -7.22
N LEU A 167 -25.86 -22.85 -7.98
CA LEU A 167 -26.26 -23.09 -9.38
C LEU A 167 -25.06 -23.54 -10.22
N ILE A 168 -23.92 -22.87 -10.06
CA ILE A 168 -22.69 -23.19 -10.78
C ILE A 168 -22.12 -24.53 -10.35
N MET A 169 -22.19 -24.88 -9.06
CA MET A 169 -21.80 -26.20 -8.58
C MET A 169 -22.65 -27.30 -9.19
N TYR A 170 -23.98 -27.15 -9.22
CA TYR A 170 -24.86 -28.14 -9.87
C TYR A 170 -24.59 -28.28 -11.37
N PHE A 171 -24.35 -27.16 -12.06
CA PHE A 171 -23.92 -27.19 -13.45
C PHE A 171 -22.57 -27.88 -13.62
N GLY A 172 -21.63 -27.62 -12.70
CA GLY A 172 -20.34 -28.28 -12.61
C GLY A 172 -20.45 -29.78 -12.45
N MET A 173 -21.38 -30.27 -11.63
CA MET A 173 -21.63 -31.72 -11.48
C MET A 173 -22.20 -32.32 -12.77
N PHE A 174 -23.13 -31.62 -13.44
CA PHE A 174 -23.76 -32.11 -14.66
C PHE A 174 -22.75 -32.33 -15.80
N VAL A 175 -21.79 -31.41 -15.98
CA VAL A 175 -20.89 -31.40 -17.14
C VAL A 175 -20.03 -32.67 -17.24
N PRO A 176 -19.22 -33.07 -16.23
CA PRO A 176 -18.45 -34.31 -16.27
C PRO A 176 -19.33 -35.54 -16.36
N THR A 177 -20.43 -35.59 -15.60
CA THR A 177 -21.32 -36.75 -15.60
C THR A 177 -21.96 -36.95 -16.97
N PHE A 178 -22.40 -35.89 -17.64
CA PHE A 178 -22.96 -35.98 -18.98
C PHE A 178 -21.90 -36.24 -20.07
N LEU A 179 -20.73 -35.61 -19.98
CA LEU A 179 -19.69 -35.73 -21.00
C LEU A 179 -18.91 -37.05 -20.92
N TYR A 180 -18.72 -37.61 -19.73
CA TYR A 180 -17.86 -38.78 -19.54
C TYR A 180 -18.29 -39.99 -20.38
N PRO A 181 -19.56 -40.42 -20.42
CA PRO A 181 -19.97 -41.54 -21.29
C PRO A 181 -19.70 -41.28 -22.77
N ASN A 182 -19.89 -40.04 -23.21
CA ASN A 182 -19.63 -39.65 -24.60
C ASN A 182 -18.12 -39.66 -24.91
N PHE A 183 -17.29 -39.17 -24.00
CA PHE A 183 -15.84 -39.26 -24.10
C PHE A 183 -15.36 -40.71 -24.04
N GLN A 184 -15.92 -41.54 -23.17
CA GLN A 184 -15.59 -42.96 -23.10
C GLN A 184 -15.91 -43.68 -24.42
N ASN A 185 -17.04 -43.36 -25.05
CA ASN A 185 -17.42 -43.94 -26.33
C ASN A 185 -16.52 -43.48 -27.50
N PHE A 186 -16.05 -42.23 -27.49
CA PHE A 186 -15.27 -41.66 -28.59
C PHE A 186 -13.75 -41.84 -28.43
N LEU A 187 -13.25 -41.70 -27.21
CA LEU A 187 -11.83 -41.69 -26.85
C LEU A 187 -11.38 -42.96 -26.12
N GLY A 188 -12.29 -43.86 -25.73
CA GLY A 188 -11.96 -45.05 -24.95
C GLY A 188 -11.24 -44.68 -23.64
N SER A 189 -10.17 -45.41 -23.32
CA SER A 189 -9.27 -45.11 -22.20
C SER A 189 -8.89 -43.63 -22.05
N PHE A 190 -8.71 -42.90 -23.16
CA PHE A 190 -8.25 -41.51 -23.14
C PHE A 190 -9.29 -40.52 -22.58
N ALA A 191 -10.51 -40.96 -22.27
CA ALA A 191 -11.58 -40.14 -21.71
C ALA A 191 -11.22 -39.46 -20.37
N PHE A 192 -10.26 -39.99 -19.62
CA PHE A 192 -9.78 -39.39 -18.36
C PHE A 192 -8.82 -38.21 -18.56
N LEU A 193 -8.08 -38.15 -19.67
CA LEU A 193 -7.05 -37.14 -19.91
C LEU A 193 -7.59 -35.69 -20.00
N PRO A 194 -8.75 -35.42 -20.63
CA PRO A 194 -9.34 -34.08 -20.61
C PRO A 194 -9.54 -33.55 -19.19
N PHE A 195 -9.87 -34.42 -18.22
CA PHE A 195 -10.08 -34.01 -16.83
C PHE A 195 -8.78 -33.66 -16.11
N SER A 196 -7.66 -34.33 -16.41
CA SER A 196 -6.33 -33.90 -15.92
C SER A 196 -5.97 -32.50 -16.42
N LEU A 197 -6.27 -32.17 -17.68
CA LEU A 197 -6.00 -30.84 -18.25
C LEU A 197 -6.89 -29.77 -17.62
N ILE A 198 -8.17 -30.08 -17.36
CA ILE A 198 -9.09 -29.20 -16.67
C ILE A 198 -8.61 -28.95 -15.23
N SER A 199 -8.22 -29.99 -14.50
CA SER A 199 -7.68 -29.87 -13.14
C SER A 199 -6.37 -29.09 -13.09
N LEU A 200 -5.50 -29.23 -14.10
CA LEU A 200 -4.30 -28.41 -14.24
C LEU A 200 -4.65 -26.93 -14.43
N GLY A 201 -5.66 -26.63 -15.25
CA GLY A 201 -6.17 -25.27 -15.44
C GLY A 201 -6.65 -24.64 -14.12
N PHE A 202 -7.43 -25.38 -13.33
CA PHE A 202 -7.87 -24.91 -12.01
C PHE A 202 -6.74 -24.77 -11.01
N PHE A 203 -5.81 -25.72 -10.95
CA PHE A 203 -4.63 -25.61 -10.10
C PHE A 203 -3.83 -24.35 -10.40
N MET A 204 -3.54 -24.08 -11.68
CA MET A 204 -2.84 -22.87 -12.11
C MET A 204 -3.64 -21.62 -11.73
N TYR A 205 -4.95 -21.61 -11.99
CA TYR A 205 -5.81 -20.48 -11.62
C TYR A 205 -5.77 -20.22 -10.11
N PHE A 206 -5.93 -21.23 -9.26
CA PHE A 206 -5.93 -21.05 -7.81
C PHE A 206 -4.54 -20.70 -7.26
N TYR A 207 -3.47 -21.28 -7.80
CA TYR A 207 -2.12 -20.95 -7.37
C TYR A 207 -1.83 -19.44 -7.50
N PHE A 208 -2.30 -18.82 -8.58
CA PHE A 208 -2.07 -17.40 -8.87
C PHE A 208 -3.15 -16.44 -8.34
N ASN A 209 -4.41 -16.88 -8.20
CA ASN A 209 -5.53 -15.97 -7.93
C ASN A 209 -6.22 -16.18 -6.57
N LEU A 210 -5.96 -17.30 -5.89
CA LEU A 210 -6.61 -17.61 -4.62
C LEU A 210 -5.82 -17.00 -3.45
N VAL A 211 -6.54 -16.26 -2.62
CA VAL A 211 -6.01 -15.52 -1.46
C VAL A 211 -6.33 -16.28 -0.17
N GLU A 212 -5.45 -16.20 0.84
CA GLU A 212 -5.72 -16.83 2.15
C GLU A 212 -6.67 -15.96 2.99
N THR A 213 -7.76 -16.56 3.50
CA THR A 213 -8.83 -15.85 4.22
C THR A 213 -8.83 -16.09 5.74
N LYS A 214 -7.94 -16.94 6.25
CA LYS A 214 -7.86 -17.28 7.69
C LYS A 214 -7.51 -16.06 8.57
N GLN A 215 -8.30 -15.84 9.63
CA GLN A 215 -8.08 -14.83 10.70
C GLN A 215 -7.97 -13.37 10.22
N LYS A 216 -8.63 -13.03 9.12
CA LYS A 216 -8.64 -11.69 8.52
C LYS A 216 -10.06 -11.21 8.32
N GLU A 217 -10.33 -9.96 8.64
CA GLU A 217 -11.64 -9.36 8.38
C GLU A 217 -11.92 -9.29 6.87
N VAL A 218 -13.20 -9.28 6.48
CA VAL A 218 -13.65 -9.23 5.06
C VAL A 218 -12.93 -8.14 4.28
N TYR A 219 -12.60 -7.02 4.94
CA TYR A 219 -11.87 -5.89 4.38
C TYR A 219 -10.38 -6.19 4.11
N GLU A 220 -9.69 -6.93 4.99
CA GLU A 220 -8.30 -7.36 4.77
C GLU A 220 -8.18 -8.37 3.63
N ASN A 221 -9.16 -9.26 3.47
CA ASN A 221 -9.16 -10.25 2.39
C ASN A 221 -9.46 -9.63 1.02
N VAL A 222 -10.34 -8.63 0.99
CA VAL A 222 -10.60 -7.81 -0.21
C VAL A 222 -9.38 -6.95 -0.57
N ASN A 223 -8.72 -6.33 0.41
CA ASN A 223 -7.50 -5.54 0.19
C ASN A 223 -6.29 -6.42 -0.17
N GLN A 224 -6.21 -7.65 0.35
CA GLN A 224 -5.18 -8.62 -0.08
C GLN A 224 -5.50 -9.18 -1.47
N MET A 225 -6.77 -9.34 -1.84
CA MET A 225 -7.17 -9.59 -3.23
C MET A 225 -6.87 -8.43 -4.17
N GLU A 226 -6.90 -7.19 -3.70
CA GLU A 226 -6.40 -6.02 -4.43
C GLU A 226 -4.87 -6.05 -4.51
N PHE A 227 -4.17 -6.38 -3.43
CA PHE A 227 -2.71 -6.50 -3.38
C PHE A 227 -2.19 -7.64 -4.27
N GLU A 228 -2.85 -8.80 -4.29
CA GLU A 228 -2.52 -9.96 -5.13
C GLU A 228 -3.09 -9.80 -6.56
N ALA A 229 -4.19 -9.05 -6.79
CA ALA A 229 -4.57 -8.59 -8.13
C ALA A 229 -3.48 -7.68 -8.71
N GLN A 230 -2.96 -6.79 -7.89
CA GLN A 230 -1.91 -5.84 -8.25
C GLN A 230 -0.58 -6.57 -8.45
N GLN A 231 -0.20 -7.52 -7.60
CA GLN A 231 1.00 -8.36 -7.81
C GLN A 231 0.86 -9.35 -8.98
N GLY A 232 -0.30 -9.97 -9.18
CA GLY A 232 -0.58 -10.84 -10.32
C GLY A 232 -0.64 -10.09 -11.65
N ARG A 233 -1.11 -8.84 -11.65
CA ARG A 233 -0.98 -7.89 -12.79
C ARG A 233 0.45 -7.38 -12.96
N VAL A 234 1.23 -7.24 -11.89
CA VAL A 234 2.67 -6.94 -11.95
C VAL A 234 3.48 -8.13 -12.46
N LEU A 235 3.05 -9.37 -12.20
CA LEU A 235 3.72 -10.61 -12.66
C LEU A 235 3.36 -10.97 -14.10
N THR A 236 2.08 -10.84 -14.52
CA THR A 236 1.68 -11.01 -15.93
C THR A 236 2.10 -9.83 -16.81
N SER A 237 2.22 -8.61 -16.26
CA SER A 237 2.89 -7.51 -16.97
C SER A 237 4.39 -7.71 -17.01
N LYS A 238 5.04 -8.29 -15.98
CA LYS A 238 6.44 -8.73 -16.04
C LYS A 238 6.65 -9.88 -17.03
N GLU A 239 5.76 -10.83 -17.19
CA GLU A 239 5.90 -11.90 -18.19
C GLU A 239 5.64 -11.40 -19.62
N ASN A 240 4.68 -10.50 -19.84
CA ASN A 240 4.55 -9.81 -21.11
C ASN A 240 5.71 -8.83 -21.37
N TYR A 241 6.33 -8.27 -20.32
CA TYR A 241 7.59 -7.53 -20.42
C TYR A 241 8.77 -8.47 -20.70
N VAL A 242 8.83 -9.66 -20.13
CA VAL A 242 9.95 -10.61 -20.26
C VAL A 242 9.87 -11.37 -21.59
N VAL A 243 8.69 -11.57 -22.16
CA VAL A 243 8.50 -12.12 -23.52
C VAL A 243 8.73 -11.04 -24.59
N LYS A 244 8.33 -9.78 -24.36
CA LYS A 244 8.77 -8.66 -25.21
C LYS A 244 10.26 -8.35 -25.05
N ARG A 245 10.83 -8.52 -23.85
CA ARG A 245 12.27 -8.39 -23.58
C ARG A 245 13.03 -9.57 -24.17
N LYS A 246 12.56 -10.82 -24.13
CA LYS A 246 13.24 -11.93 -24.84
C LYS A 246 13.19 -11.79 -26.36
N ARG A 247 12.12 -11.23 -26.95
CA ARG A 247 12.15 -10.82 -28.37
C ARG A 247 13.01 -9.58 -28.65
N ALA A 248 13.17 -8.69 -27.68
CA ALA A 248 14.06 -7.54 -27.79
C ALA A 248 15.53 -7.87 -27.47
N THR A 249 15.83 -8.90 -26.66
CA THR A 249 17.20 -9.29 -26.26
C THR A 249 17.87 -10.10 -27.37
N THR A 250 17.10 -10.78 -28.23
CA THR A 250 17.63 -11.36 -29.48
C THR A 250 17.83 -10.30 -30.57
N LEU A 251 17.35 -9.06 -30.37
CA LEU A 251 17.50 -7.91 -31.29
C LEU A 251 18.31 -6.73 -30.69
N MET A 252 18.75 -6.85 -29.43
CA MET A 252 19.54 -5.84 -28.71
C MET A 252 21.00 -5.70 -29.15
N PRO A 253 21.59 -6.58 -29.99
CA PRO A 253 22.83 -6.23 -30.67
C PRO A 253 22.63 -5.30 -31.89
N LEU A 254 21.40 -4.85 -32.19
CA LEU A 254 21.08 -4.11 -33.42
C LEU A 254 20.42 -2.74 -33.24
N LEU A 255 20.26 -2.24 -32.00
CA LEU A 255 19.60 -0.95 -31.73
C LEU A 255 20.34 -0.07 -30.70
N GLU A 256 21.68 -0.16 -30.66
CA GLU A 256 22.50 0.69 -29.79
C GLU A 256 22.94 2.02 -30.41
N ASP A 257 22.40 2.43 -31.56
CA ASP A 257 22.93 3.61 -32.27
C ASP A 257 21.88 4.58 -32.83
N THR A 258 20.97 5.09 -32.00
CA THR A 258 20.31 6.37 -32.34
C THR A 258 19.90 7.17 -31.10
N GLU A 259 20.49 8.36 -30.99
CA GLU A 259 20.26 9.42 -30.00
C GLU A 259 18.76 9.79 -29.79
N GLY A 260 17.90 9.48 -30.77
CA GLY A 260 16.46 9.77 -30.74
C GLY A 260 15.62 8.93 -29.78
N THR A 261 16.04 7.70 -29.46
CA THR A 261 15.25 6.81 -28.57
C THR A 261 15.40 7.19 -27.10
N ARG A 262 16.58 7.69 -26.71
CA ARG A 262 16.87 8.21 -25.37
C ARG A 262 16.04 9.46 -25.07
N LYS A 263 16.02 10.42 -26.01
CA LYS A 263 15.20 11.65 -25.92
C LYS A 263 13.70 11.37 -25.75
N LYS A 264 13.17 10.28 -26.31
CA LYS A 264 11.73 9.95 -26.24
C LYS A 264 11.29 9.36 -24.89
N ILE A 265 12.18 8.62 -24.22
CA ILE A 265 11.94 8.09 -22.86
C ILE A 265 12.09 9.23 -21.83
N ASP A 266 13.10 10.09 -22.01
CA ASP A 266 13.28 11.27 -21.17
C ASP A 266 12.10 12.24 -21.32
N PHE A 267 11.58 12.44 -22.54
CA PHE A 267 10.39 13.27 -22.80
C PHE A 267 9.12 12.74 -22.10
N LEU A 268 8.92 11.42 -22.07
CA LEU A 268 7.76 10.82 -21.37
C LEU A 268 7.89 10.94 -19.84
N ARG A 269 9.09 10.81 -19.27
CA ARG A 269 9.35 11.07 -17.84
C ARG A 269 9.20 12.54 -17.47
N MET A 270 9.58 13.45 -18.35
CA MET A 270 9.37 14.89 -18.16
C MET A 270 7.88 15.29 -18.12
N SER A 271 6.96 14.46 -18.64
CA SER A 271 5.55 14.82 -18.79
C SER A 271 4.65 14.60 -17.55
N HIS A 272 5.14 13.93 -16.49
CA HIS A 272 4.36 13.68 -15.26
C HIS A 272 5.21 13.75 -13.97
N LYS A 273 5.89 14.88 -13.72
CA LYS A 273 6.56 15.11 -12.44
C LYS A 273 5.55 15.31 -11.30
N LYS A 274 5.85 14.79 -10.11
CA LYS A 274 5.10 15.06 -8.88
C LYS A 274 5.41 16.47 -8.42
N LYS A 275 4.39 17.34 -8.41
CA LYS A 275 4.52 18.72 -7.97
C LYS A 275 4.40 18.82 -6.46
N ILE A 276 5.35 19.50 -5.82
CA ILE A 276 5.39 19.68 -4.37
C ILE A 276 5.54 21.17 -4.04
N VAL A 277 4.79 21.62 -3.04
CA VAL A 277 4.99 22.89 -2.34
C VAL A 277 5.41 22.56 -0.91
N ILE A 278 6.45 23.21 -0.39
CA ILE A 278 7.04 22.91 0.91
C ILE A 278 6.85 24.10 1.85
N ASP A 279 6.32 23.89 3.06
CA ASP A 279 6.17 24.90 4.12
C ASP A 279 7.05 24.51 5.32
N THR A 280 8.02 25.35 5.67
CA THR A 280 9.22 24.97 6.46
C THR A 280 9.73 26.11 7.35
N ASP A 281 10.32 25.80 8.50
CA ASP A 281 11.04 26.76 9.35
C ASP A 281 12.57 26.71 9.19
N GLY A 282 13.08 25.85 8.29
CA GLY A 282 14.42 25.97 7.70
C GLY A 282 15.56 25.56 8.65
N LEU A 283 15.35 24.52 9.45
CA LEU A 283 16.31 23.92 10.37
C LEU A 283 17.07 22.75 9.70
N PRO A 284 18.04 22.09 10.38
CA PRO A 284 18.95 21.16 9.73
C PRO A 284 18.27 19.95 9.06
N ASP A 285 17.21 19.44 9.67
CA ASP A 285 16.35 18.38 9.15
C ASP A 285 15.50 18.86 7.98
N ASP A 286 14.92 20.07 8.02
CA ASP A 286 14.27 20.66 6.84
C ASP A 286 15.24 20.76 5.66
N ILE A 287 16.48 21.18 5.92
CA ILE A 287 17.50 21.35 4.87
C ILE A 287 17.78 20.01 4.18
N ARG A 288 17.91 18.92 4.95
CA ARG A 288 18.05 17.56 4.39
C ARG A 288 16.78 17.13 3.66
N ALA A 289 15.60 17.41 4.19
CA ALA A 289 14.31 17.06 3.60
C ALA A 289 14.10 17.76 2.24
N ILE A 290 14.31 19.06 2.18
CA ILE A 290 14.21 19.86 0.95
C ILE A 290 15.24 19.37 -0.07
N SER A 291 16.47 19.12 0.35
CA SER A 291 17.51 18.58 -0.52
C SER A 291 17.12 17.21 -1.09
N LEU A 292 16.51 16.33 -0.30
CA LEU A 292 15.96 15.06 -0.79
C LEU A 292 14.98 15.29 -1.95
N ALA A 293 14.02 16.22 -1.79
CA ALA A 293 13.04 16.54 -2.83
C ALA A 293 13.68 17.14 -4.08
N LEU A 294 14.65 18.05 -3.93
CA LEU A 294 15.33 18.73 -5.04
C LEU A 294 16.15 17.78 -5.93
N GLN A 295 16.67 16.69 -5.35
CA GLN A 295 17.49 15.72 -6.08
C GLN A 295 16.65 14.61 -6.73
N GLN A 296 15.36 14.48 -6.43
CA GLN A 296 14.52 13.50 -7.11
C GLN A 296 14.21 13.92 -8.56
N PRO A 297 14.48 13.06 -9.57
CA PRO A 297 14.26 13.40 -10.98
C PRO A 297 12.77 13.56 -11.34
N ASP A 298 11.91 12.81 -10.65
CA ASP A 298 10.47 12.75 -10.89
C ASP A 298 9.68 13.73 -10.00
N VAL A 299 10.36 14.62 -9.28
CA VAL A 299 9.75 15.65 -8.43
C VAL A 299 10.00 17.03 -9.03
N GLU A 300 8.99 17.90 -8.92
CA GLU A 300 9.05 19.31 -9.26
C GLU A 300 8.64 20.12 -8.02
N VAL A 301 9.60 20.83 -7.41
CA VAL A 301 9.31 21.74 -6.31
C VAL A 301 8.85 23.07 -6.91
N LEU A 302 7.57 23.40 -6.75
CA LEU A 302 6.96 24.60 -7.33
C LEU A 302 7.33 25.86 -6.55
N ALA A 303 7.36 25.76 -5.22
CA ALA A 303 7.65 26.86 -4.31
C ALA A 303 8.03 26.34 -2.93
N ILE A 304 8.70 27.20 -2.16
CA ILE A 304 8.98 26.96 -0.74
C ILE A 304 8.44 28.16 0.05
N THR A 305 7.62 27.91 1.05
CA THR A 305 7.11 28.91 1.98
C THR A 305 7.82 28.76 3.31
N THR A 306 8.17 29.89 3.95
CA THR A 306 8.85 29.85 5.25
C THR A 306 7.97 30.29 6.39
N ILE A 307 8.17 29.72 7.57
CA ILE A 307 7.46 30.05 8.80
C ILE A 307 8.45 30.24 9.94
N VAL A 308 8.02 30.92 11.00
CA VAL A 308 8.78 31.00 12.25
C VAL A 308 8.87 29.62 12.94
N GLY A 309 10.04 29.34 13.51
CA GLY A 309 10.31 28.19 14.37
C GLY A 309 11.39 28.55 15.38
N PHE A 310 12.48 27.77 15.45
CA PHE A 310 13.67 28.16 16.23
C PHE A 310 14.35 29.43 15.68
N VAL A 311 14.16 29.73 14.41
CA VAL A 311 14.63 30.96 13.76
C VAL A 311 13.46 31.76 13.20
N SER A 312 13.68 33.06 12.96
CA SER A 312 12.69 33.91 12.27
C SER A 312 12.37 33.37 10.88
N ALA A 313 11.17 33.64 10.35
CA ALA A 313 10.80 33.22 9.00
C ALA A 313 11.71 33.83 7.93
N LYS A 314 12.29 35.00 8.23
CA LYS A 314 13.32 35.65 7.40
C LYS A 314 14.65 34.87 7.40
N GLN A 315 15.11 34.40 8.55
CA GLN A 315 16.31 33.58 8.64
C GLN A 315 16.08 32.21 7.99
N ALA A 316 14.90 31.60 8.18
CA ALA A 316 14.49 30.40 7.46
C ALA A 316 14.59 30.60 5.94
N ALA A 317 14.10 31.72 5.40
CA ALA A 317 14.21 32.02 3.96
C ALA A 317 15.67 32.10 3.49
N ALA A 318 16.56 32.68 4.30
CA ALA A 318 18.00 32.69 4.00
C ALA A 318 18.60 31.28 3.99
N ASN A 319 18.22 30.44 4.95
CA ASN A 319 18.65 29.04 5.01
C ASN A 319 18.17 28.24 3.79
N ILE A 320 16.92 28.48 3.34
CA ILE A 320 16.39 27.85 2.12
C ILE A 320 17.12 28.34 0.88
N ALA A 321 17.38 29.63 0.75
CA ALA A 321 18.15 30.18 -0.38
C ALA A 321 19.56 29.57 -0.45
N ARG A 322 20.22 29.41 0.70
CA ARG A 322 21.51 28.72 0.84
C ARG A 322 21.41 27.25 0.45
N THR A 323 20.34 26.57 0.85
CA THR A 323 20.06 25.16 0.53
C THR A 323 19.86 24.95 -0.97
N LEU A 324 19.13 25.84 -1.65
CA LEU A 324 18.96 25.80 -3.10
C LEU A 324 20.32 25.86 -3.82
N ARG A 325 21.20 26.76 -3.39
CA ARG A 325 22.58 26.85 -3.93
C ARG A 325 23.40 25.60 -3.64
N ALA A 326 23.32 25.05 -2.42
CA ALA A 326 24.04 23.84 -2.05
C ALA A 326 23.64 22.64 -2.93
N ASN A 327 22.39 22.61 -3.38
CA ASN A 327 21.85 21.62 -4.30
C ASN A 327 22.04 21.95 -5.79
N GLY A 328 22.69 23.07 -6.11
CA GLY A 328 22.88 23.54 -7.49
C GLY A 328 21.58 23.94 -8.20
N LYS A 329 20.54 24.30 -7.45
CA LYS A 329 19.21 24.68 -7.94
C LYS A 329 19.02 26.20 -7.85
N SER A 330 18.23 26.74 -8.76
CA SER A 330 17.83 28.14 -8.82
C SER A 330 16.43 28.26 -9.42
N GLY A 331 15.80 29.43 -9.30
CA GLY A 331 14.50 29.71 -9.92
C GLY A 331 13.28 29.17 -9.18
N ILE A 332 13.46 28.48 -8.03
CA ILE A 332 12.35 28.09 -7.16
C ILE A 332 12.01 29.29 -6.27
N PRO A 333 10.78 29.83 -6.34
CA PRO A 333 10.38 30.98 -5.55
C PRO A 333 10.27 30.61 -4.06
N ILE A 334 10.83 31.47 -3.22
CA ILE A 334 10.68 31.41 -1.76
C ILE A 334 9.70 32.50 -1.35
N TYR A 335 8.70 32.18 -0.52
CA TYR A 335 7.77 33.16 0.03
C TYR A 335 7.88 33.19 1.55
N LYS A 336 8.16 34.37 2.10
CA LYS A 336 8.23 34.53 3.54
C LYS A 336 6.82 34.54 4.14
N GLY A 337 6.60 33.73 5.16
CA GLY A 337 5.33 33.61 5.86
C GLY A 337 5.30 34.32 7.20
N ALA A 338 4.49 33.78 8.12
CA ALA A 338 4.23 34.40 9.40
C ALA A 338 5.45 34.34 10.35
N GLU A 339 5.72 35.47 11.01
CA GLU A 339 6.79 35.61 12.01
C GLU A 339 6.30 35.26 13.43
N LYS A 340 5.01 34.95 13.59
CA LYS A 340 4.35 34.62 14.85
C LYS A 340 3.22 33.62 14.60
N SER A 341 2.87 32.85 15.63
CA SER A 341 1.64 32.06 15.66
C SER A 341 0.39 32.96 15.62
N ILE A 342 -0.78 32.39 15.33
CA ILE A 342 -2.05 33.13 15.16
C ILE A 342 -2.38 34.01 16.37
N ILE A 343 -2.25 33.47 17.58
CA ILE A 343 -2.54 34.23 18.82
C ILE A 343 -1.30 34.99 19.30
N GLY A 344 -0.10 34.63 18.85
CA GLY A 344 1.15 35.30 19.22
C GLY A 344 1.55 35.08 20.67
N HIS A 345 1.27 33.89 21.23
CA HIS A 345 1.73 33.53 22.57
C HIS A 345 3.27 33.49 22.64
N ASP A 346 3.86 34.17 23.62
CA ASP A 346 5.31 34.17 23.89
C ASP A 346 5.84 32.82 24.42
N GLU A 347 4.99 31.83 24.68
CA GLU A 347 5.41 30.53 25.24
C GLU A 347 6.35 29.76 24.31
N SER A 348 6.26 29.97 22.98
CA SER A 348 7.21 29.42 22.01
C SER A 348 8.54 30.18 21.95
N GLN A 349 8.61 31.39 22.54
CA GLN A 349 9.83 32.21 22.56
C GLN A 349 10.73 31.93 23.78
N HIS A 350 10.32 31.05 24.70
CA HIS A 350 10.99 30.89 26.00
C HIS A 350 11.57 29.50 26.28
N SER A 351 11.74 28.61 25.30
CA SER A 351 12.71 27.52 25.50
C SER A 351 14.10 28.12 25.43
N SER A 352 14.78 28.17 26.56
CA SER A 352 16.11 28.71 26.84
C SER A 352 17.29 28.08 26.07
N ASP A 353 17.01 27.45 24.93
CA ASP A 353 17.96 26.86 23.97
C ASP A 353 17.95 27.67 22.66
N GLU A 354 18.06 29.01 22.71
CA GLU A 354 18.10 29.93 21.55
C GLU A 354 19.14 29.58 20.47
N PHE A 355 19.95 28.54 20.68
CA PHE A 355 20.98 28.06 19.79
C PHE A 355 21.02 26.54 19.70
N PHE A 356 19.88 25.82 19.80
CA PHE A 356 19.90 24.35 19.71
C PHE A 356 20.68 23.87 18.47
N PHE A 357 20.49 24.55 17.34
CA PHE A 357 21.20 24.31 16.09
C PHE A 357 22.16 25.44 15.66
N GLY A 358 22.52 26.36 16.57
CA GLY A 358 23.33 27.55 16.26
C GLY A 358 22.49 28.80 15.96
N SER A 359 23.17 29.94 15.82
CA SER A 359 22.53 31.27 15.72
C SER A 359 21.78 31.52 14.41
N ASP A 360 22.14 30.80 13.36
CA ASP A 360 21.44 30.80 12.07
C ASP A 360 20.48 29.60 11.92
N GLY A 361 20.40 28.72 12.93
CA GLY A 361 19.62 27.48 12.90
C GLY A 361 20.26 26.34 12.10
N ILE A 362 21.42 26.53 11.45
CA ILE A 362 22.07 25.53 10.59
C ILE A 362 23.60 25.49 10.81
N GLY A 363 24.01 25.43 12.08
CA GLY A 363 25.39 25.19 12.50
C GLY A 363 26.21 26.44 12.82
N GLY A 364 25.68 27.65 12.62
CA GLY A 364 26.35 28.91 12.95
C GLY A 364 27.63 29.17 12.14
N CYS A 365 27.73 28.62 10.94
CA CYS A 365 28.93 28.67 10.10
C CYS A 365 28.65 29.40 8.77
N PRO A 366 28.61 30.75 8.76
CA PRO A 366 28.27 31.51 7.57
C PRO A 366 29.31 31.36 6.43
N GLU A 367 30.58 31.12 6.77
CA GLU A 367 31.67 30.90 5.82
C GLU A 367 31.69 29.46 5.24
N GLY A 368 30.95 28.53 5.84
CA GLY A 368 30.88 27.14 5.39
C GLY A 368 30.22 27.01 4.01
N PHE A 369 30.46 25.91 3.30
CA PHE A 369 29.94 25.74 1.93
C PHE A 369 28.41 25.51 1.88
N PRO A 370 27.68 26.15 0.94
CA PRO A 370 28.07 27.37 0.24
C PRO A 370 28.05 28.55 1.20
N PRO A 371 28.94 29.55 1.07
CA PRO A 371 28.96 30.69 1.99
C PRO A 371 27.62 31.42 1.94
N VAL A 372 27.21 31.96 3.09
CA VAL A 372 26.05 32.85 3.19
C VAL A 372 26.32 34.09 2.35
N LEU A 373 25.36 34.48 1.52
CA LEU A 373 25.42 35.71 0.75
C LEU A 373 24.56 36.78 1.42
N PRO A 374 24.93 38.07 1.37
CA PRO A 374 24.08 39.15 1.89
C PRO A 374 22.67 39.12 1.30
N GLU A 375 22.53 38.71 0.03
CA GLU A 375 21.24 38.60 -0.65
C GLU A 375 20.32 37.49 -0.11
N ASP A 376 20.84 36.51 0.64
CA ASP A 376 20.06 35.37 1.16
C ASP A 376 18.92 35.84 2.08
N LEU A 377 19.20 36.83 2.92
CA LEU A 377 18.23 37.44 3.84
C LEU A 377 17.10 38.20 3.14
N SER A 378 17.21 38.39 1.83
CA SER A 378 16.20 39.00 0.96
C SER A 378 15.79 38.09 -0.19
N SER A 379 16.23 36.83 -0.21
CA SER A 379 15.97 35.86 -1.27
C SER A 379 14.58 35.23 -1.10
N TYR A 380 13.56 36.08 -1.06
CA TYR A 380 12.15 35.70 -1.10
C TYR A 380 11.38 36.75 -1.90
N VAL A 381 10.21 36.39 -2.42
CA VAL A 381 9.39 37.29 -3.21
C VAL A 381 8.90 38.45 -2.33
N PRO A 382 9.26 39.70 -2.64
CA PRO A 382 8.84 40.85 -1.85
C PRO A 382 7.33 41.05 -1.94
N ASP A 383 6.74 41.61 -0.88
CA ASP A 383 5.33 42.01 -0.80
C ASP A 383 4.29 40.89 -1.08
N LYS A 384 4.71 39.62 -1.06
CA LYS A 384 3.81 38.47 -1.21
C LYS A 384 3.94 37.50 -0.02
N PRO A 385 3.08 37.65 1.01
CA PRO A 385 3.02 36.72 2.14
C PRO A 385 2.77 35.27 1.70
N ALA A 386 3.43 34.31 2.35
CA ALA A 386 3.31 32.88 2.05
C ALA A 386 1.86 32.38 1.96
N ALA A 387 0.97 32.80 2.87
CA ALA A 387 -0.44 32.39 2.83
C ALA A 387 -1.15 32.77 1.52
N LEU A 388 -0.87 33.97 0.98
CA LEU A 388 -1.40 34.41 -0.31
C LEU A 388 -0.75 33.66 -1.48
N ALA A 389 0.55 33.39 -1.39
CA ALA A 389 1.25 32.58 -2.38
C ALA A 389 0.70 31.15 -2.43
N LEU A 390 0.43 30.51 -1.29
CA LEU A 390 -0.21 29.19 -1.22
C LEU A 390 -1.56 29.20 -1.95
N ILE A 391 -2.39 30.22 -1.70
CA ILE A 391 -3.68 30.37 -2.40
C ILE A 391 -3.47 30.43 -3.92
N GLU A 392 -2.58 31.31 -4.40
CA GLU A 392 -2.32 31.46 -5.83
C GLU A 392 -1.78 30.17 -6.48
N ILE A 393 -0.77 29.57 -5.86
CA ILE A 393 -0.13 28.35 -6.37
C ILE A 393 -1.14 27.20 -6.43
N PHE A 394 -1.90 26.95 -5.37
CA PHE A 394 -2.88 25.85 -5.36
C PHE A 394 -4.12 26.14 -6.19
N ARG A 395 -4.39 27.40 -6.56
CA ARG A 395 -5.43 27.74 -7.53
C ARG A 395 -5.02 27.28 -8.94
N GLU A 396 -3.75 27.40 -9.31
CA GLU A 396 -3.20 26.99 -10.61
C GLU A 396 -2.77 25.52 -10.64
N HIS A 397 -2.19 25.04 -9.54
CA HIS A 397 -1.61 23.71 -9.37
C HIS A 397 -2.39 22.90 -8.35
N LYS A 398 -3.69 22.72 -8.61
CA LYS A 398 -4.58 21.84 -7.82
C LYS A 398 -4.09 20.38 -7.77
N ASP A 399 -3.07 20.02 -8.54
CA ASP A 399 -2.41 18.72 -8.56
C ASP A 399 -1.16 18.60 -7.69
N ALA A 400 -0.74 19.67 -7.03
CA ALA A 400 0.40 19.65 -6.13
C ALA A 400 0.08 19.02 -4.76
N THR A 401 1.11 18.48 -4.12
CA THR A 401 1.11 18.04 -2.72
C THR A 401 1.68 19.17 -1.85
N LEU A 402 1.00 19.52 -0.76
CA LEU A 402 1.54 20.41 0.27
C LEU A 402 2.27 19.58 1.32
N VAL A 403 3.54 19.87 1.57
CA VAL A 403 4.33 19.24 2.63
C VAL A 403 4.65 20.30 3.67
N SER A 404 4.03 20.20 4.84
CA SER A 404 4.28 21.09 5.97
C SER A 404 5.17 20.40 6.98
N ILE A 405 6.40 20.90 7.09
CA ILE A 405 7.44 20.45 8.01
C ILE A 405 7.74 21.48 9.11
N GLY A 406 7.14 22.68 9.03
CA GLY A 406 7.04 23.62 10.14
C GLY A 406 5.63 23.78 10.71
N ALA A 407 5.43 24.80 11.56
CA ALA A 407 4.13 25.15 12.12
C ALA A 407 3.08 25.50 11.05
N LEU A 408 1.82 25.15 11.31
CA LEU A 408 0.74 25.20 10.30
C LEU A 408 0.14 26.60 10.05
N THR A 409 0.74 27.66 10.58
CA THR A 409 0.20 29.04 10.56
C THR A 409 -0.06 29.54 9.15
N ASN A 410 0.88 29.35 8.21
CA ASN A 410 0.71 29.80 6.82
C ASN A 410 -0.51 29.12 6.16
N THR A 411 -0.65 27.81 6.36
CA THR A 411 -1.79 27.03 5.85
C THR A 411 -3.10 27.47 6.48
N ALA A 412 -3.14 27.65 7.80
CA ALA A 412 -4.34 28.11 8.50
C ALA A 412 -4.78 29.50 8.03
N LEU A 413 -3.83 30.43 7.85
CA LEU A 413 -4.10 31.76 7.30
C LEU A 413 -4.61 31.66 5.85
N ALA A 414 -4.05 30.78 5.02
CA ALA A 414 -4.55 30.55 3.66
C ALA A 414 -6.02 30.09 3.65
N ILE A 415 -6.37 29.13 4.52
CA ILE A 415 -7.76 28.66 4.71
C ILE A 415 -8.69 29.82 5.14
N LYS A 416 -8.22 30.70 6.03
CA LYS A 416 -9.01 31.83 6.54
C LYS A 416 -9.18 32.96 5.53
N LEU A 417 -8.19 33.17 4.67
CA LEU A 417 -8.24 34.18 3.60
C LEU A 417 -9.08 33.70 2.41
N ASP A 418 -9.02 32.42 2.07
CA ASP A 418 -9.82 31.81 1.00
C ASP A 418 -10.28 30.41 1.41
N SER A 419 -11.57 30.27 1.76
CA SER A 419 -12.12 28.99 2.22
C SER A 419 -12.15 27.92 1.13
N GLU A 420 -12.06 28.29 -0.15
CA GLU A 420 -11.94 27.31 -1.23
C GLU A 420 -10.57 26.63 -1.24
N PHE A 421 -9.52 27.25 -0.67
CA PHE A 421 -8.20 26.66 -0.54
C PHE A 421 -8.25 25.29 0.14
N ALA A 422 -9.09 25.15 1.17
CA ALA A 422 -9.31 23.88 1.87
C ALA A 422 -9.83 22.75 0.97
N SER A 423 -10.33 23.07 -0.22
CA SER A 423 -10.89 22.15 -1.21
C SER A 423 -10.05 21.98 -2.48
N TRP A 424 -8.99 22.76 -2.68
CA TRP A 424 -8.22 22.73 -3.95
C TRP A 424 -7.20 21.61 -4.08
N PRO A 425 -6.58 21.11 -3.00
CA PRO A 425 -5.84 19.85 -3.10
C PRO A 425 -6.78 18.65 -3.35
N LYS A 426 -8.09 18.88 -3.56
CA LYS A 426 -9.06 17.83 -3.85
C LYS A 426 -9.13 17.56 -5.36
N GLU A 427 -9.10 16.26 -5.67
CA GLU A 427 -9.88 15.58 -6.70
C GLU A 427 -10.30 16.42 -7.93
N MET A 428 -9.66 16.11 -9.07
CA MET A 428 -10.12 16.55 -10.39
C MET A 428 -11.42 15.81 -10.74
N VAL A 429 -12.52 16.55 -10.91
CA VAL A 429 -13.79 16.06 -11.48
C VAL A 429 -13.58 15.83 -12.98
N ILE A 430 -13.72 14.59 -13.46
CA ILE A 430 -13.74 14.28 -14.89
C ILE A 430 -15.17 14.40 -15.42
N MET A 431 -15.38 15.36 -16.32
CA MET A 431 -16.51 15.40 -17.25
C MET A 431 -16.06 14.77 -18.58
N GLY A 432 -16.79 13.78 -19.08
CA GLY A 432 -16.62 13.25 -20.45
C GLY A 432 -15.62 12.09 -20.58
N GLY A 433 -16.09 10.98 -21.16
CA GLY A 433 -15.34 9.74 -21.28
C GLY A 433 -14.13 9.80 -22.22
N ASN A 434 -13.04 9.20 -21.75
CA ASN A 434 -12.01 8.42 -22.47
C ASN A 434 -10.91 8.13 -21.44
N ILE A 435 -10.82 6.88 -20.96
CA ILE A 435 -9.87 6.51 -19.91
C ILE A 435 -8.50 6.33 -20.55
N HIS A 436 -7.68 7.38 -20.47
CA HIS A 436 -6.23 7.24 -20.52
C HIS A 436 -5.74 6.68 -19.18
N GLU A 437 -4.93 5.63 -19.26
CA GLU A 437 -4.23 4.99 -18.16
C GLU A 437 -3.24 5.94 -17.48
N PHE A 438 -3.69 6.70 -16.49
CA PHE A 438 -2.83 7.31 -15.45
C PHE A 438 -3.66 7.46 -14.17
N ALA A 439 -3.69 6.42 -13.32
CA ALA A 439 -4.33 6.49 -12.03
C ALA A 439 -3.34 7.00 -10.97
N SER A 440 -3.27 8.32 -10.89
CA SER A 440 -2.64 9.14 -9.86
C SER A 440 -3.24 8.85 -8.47
N TRP A 441 -2.43 8.42 -7.51
CA TRP A 441 -2.76 8.38 -6.08
C TRP A 441 -2.43 9.76 -5.43
N PRO A 442 -3.02 10.14 -4.28
CA PRO A 442 -3.83 11.36 -4.12
C PRO A 442 -3.05 12.68 -4.01
N LYS A 443 -3.72 13.78 -4.39
CA LYS A 443 -3.35 15.16 -4.10
C LYS A 443 -3.69 15.43 -2.63
N GLU A 444 -2.70 15.41 -1.76
CA GLU A 444 -2.85 15.35 -0.30
C GLU A 444 -1.97 16.39 0.39
N MET A 445 -2.20 16.59 1.68
CA MET A 445 -1.29 17.34 2.55
C MET A 445 -0.57 16.35 3.46
N VAL A 446 0.76 16.43 3.49
CA VAL A 446 1.61 15.67 4.40
C VAL A 446 2.15 16.62 5.46
N ILE A 447 1.99 16.25 6.72
CA ILE A 447 2.31 17.08 7.89
C ILE A 447 3.29 16.31 8.76
N MET A 448 4.45 16.91 9.05
CA MET A 448 5.28 16.46 10.16
C MET A 448 4.79 17.12 11.44
N GLY A 449 4.25 16.33 12.36
CA GLY A 449 3.88 16.83 13.67
C GLY A 449 2.69 16.15 14.31
N GLY A 450 2.26 16.69 15.44
CA GLY A 450 1.21 16.10 16.26
C GLY A 450 1.59 14.75 16.86
N ASN A 451 0.62 14.13 17.52
CA ASN A 451 0.81 12.86 18.19
C ASN A 451 -0.49 12.06 18.26
N ILE A 452 -0.41 10.77 18.57
CA ILE A 452 -1.57 9.87 18.68
C ILE A 452 -1.90 9.60 20.16
N HIS A 453 -0.87 9.44 20.98
CA HIS A 453 -0.94 8.94 22.35
C HIS A 453 -0.60 10.03 23.40
N GLY A 454 -0.53 11.30 22.99
CA GLY A 454 -0.16 12.41 23.85
C GLY A 454 1.32 12.41 24.24
N MET A 455 2.19 11.84 23.39
CA MET A 455 3.64 11.91 23.58
C MET A 455 4.16 13.21 22.98
N GLY A 456 4.53 14.17 23.83
CA GLY A 456 5.12 15.44 23.42
C GLY A 456 6.64 15.42 23.32
N ASN A 457 7.22 16.42 22.67
CA ASN A 457 8.68 16.57 22.48
C ASN A 457 9.21 17.98 22.74
N VAL A 458 8.42 18.84 23.38
CA VAL A 458 8.82 20.23 23.69
C VAL A 458 9.38 20.35 25.11
N GLN A 459 8.56 20.07 26.11
CA GLN A 459 8.90 20.26 27.52
C GLN A 459 8.09 19.33 28.43
N SER A 460 8.58 19.09 29.64
CA SER A 460 8.01 18.10 30.58
C SER A 460 6.56 18.36 31.01
N TYR A 461 6.08 19.59 30.84
CA TYR A 461 4.72 20.03 31.18
C TYR A 461 3.86 20.31 29.94
N SER A 462 4.22 19.75 28.79
CA SER A 462 3.38 19.75 27.59
C SER A 462 3.36 18.36 26.96
N THR A 463 2.16 17.90 26.59
CA THR A 463 1.97 16.70 25.78
C THR A 463 1.90 17.01 24.29
N SER A 464 2.23 18.24 23.86
CA SER A 464 2.22 18.61 22.45
C SER A 464 3.53 18.23 21.75
N GLU A 465 3.38 17.90 20.47
CA GLU A 465 4.51 17.88 19.53
C GLU A 465 4.89 19.32 19.13
N PHE A 466 6.15 19.56 18.79
CA PHE A 466 6.78 20.85 18.54
C PHE A 466 6.06 21.72 17.51
N ASN A 467 5.81 21.25 16.29
CA ASN A 467 5.12 22.05 15.27
C ASN A 467 3.68 22.41 15.68
N PHE A 468 2.99 21.49 16.36
CA PHE A 468 1.65 21.74 16.90
C PHE A 468 1.66 22.63 18.15
N PHE A 469 2.75 22.61 18.93
CA PHE A 469 2.95 23.47 20.10
C PHE A 469 3.20 24.91 19.69
N THR A 470 3.94 25.11 18.58
CA THR A 470 4.26 26.43 18.04
C THR A 470 2.99 27.21 17.65
N ASP A 471 2.00 26.55 17.05
CA ASP A 471 0.69 27.17 16.75
C ASP A 471 -0.47 26.16 16.86
N PRO A 472 -1.00 25.94 18.07
CA PRO A 472 -2.12 25.02 18.31
C PRO A 472 -3.38 25.43 17.56
N GLU A 473 -3.67 26.74 17.47
CA GLU A 473 -4.82 27.25 16.74
C GLU A 473 -4.74 26.96 15.26
N ALA A 474 -3.58 27.16 14.65
CA ALA A 474 -3.38 26.85 13.24
C ALA A 474 -3.57 25.36 12.97
N ALA A 475 -3.00 24.50 13.81
CA ALA A 475 -3.19 23.06 13.71
C ALA A 475 -4.67 22.67 13.88
N HIS A 476 -5.39 23.28 14.85
CA HIS A 476 -6.82 23.08 15.01
C HIS A 476 -7.61 23.46 13.75
N ILE A 477 -7.32 24.62 13.16
CA ILE A 477 -7.97 25.11 11.94
C ILE A 477 -7.72 24.13 10.79
N VAL A 478 -6.47 23.76 10.54
CA VAL A 478 -6.08 22.87 9.44
C VAL A 478 -6.77 21.50 9.57
N LEU A 479 -6.68 20.85 10.73
CA LEU A 479 -7.27 19.52 10.94
C LEU A 479 -8.81 19.55 10.89
N LYS A 480 -9.42 20.70 11.18
CA LYS A 480 -10.88 20.87 11.19
C LYS A 480 -11.45 21.24 9.83
N GLU A 481 -10.74 22.03 9.05
CA GLU A 481 -11.29 22.71 7.87
C GLU A 481 -10.75 22.17 6.54
N MET A 482 -9.57 21.57 6.51
CA MET A 482 -9.03 20.95 5.28
C MET A 482 -9.91 19.77 4.84
N ASN A 483 -10.22 19.74 3.54
CA ASN A 483 -11.08 18.72 2.93
C ASN A 483 -10.34 17.77 1.98
N CYS A 484 -9.02 17.92 1.84
CA CYS A 484 -8.18 16.96 1.15
C CYS A 484 -7.76 15.80 2.07
N PRO A 485 -7.27 14.67 1.53
CA PRO A 485 -6.61 13.67 2.35
C PRO A 485 -5.47 14.29 3.15
N LEU A 486 -5.44 14.01 4.45
CA LEU A 486 -4.37 14.44 5.36
C LEU A 486 -3.55 13.23 5.77
N THR A 487 -2.24 13.36 5.69
CA THR A 487 -1.29 12.40 6.23
C THR A 487 -0.44 13.08 7.28
N ILE A 488 -0.46 12.56 8.49
CA ILE A 488 0.35 13.03 9.60
C ILE A 488 1.46 12.00 9.84
N VAL A 489 2.70 12.47 9.94
CA VAL A 489 3.82 11.74 10.50
C VAL A 489 3.95 12.22 11.96
N PRO A 490 3.41 11.46 12.93
CA PRO A 490 3.36 11.87 14.32
C PRO A 490 4.69 11.59 15.04
N TRP A 491 4.91 12.29 16.16
CA TRP A 491 6.16 12.18 16.96
C TRP A 491 6.48 10.74 17.40
N GLU A 492 5.48 9.90 17.65
CA GLU A 492 5.70 8.52 18.11
C GLU A 492 6.45 7.64 17.11
N VAL A 493 6.43 7.98 15.81
CA VAL A 493 7.19 7.25 14.79
C VAL A 493 8.70 7.32 15.04
N PHE A 494 9.18 8.45 15.56
CA PHE A 494 10.60 8.67 15.88
C PHE A 494 11.03 7.86 17.09
N LEU A 495 10.18 7.82 18.11
CA LEU A 495 10.42 7.04 19.32
C LEU A 495 10.53 5.54 19.00
N LYS A 496 9.66 5.04 18.12
CA LYS A 496 9.67 3.62 17.69
C LYS A 496 10.95 3.25 16.92
N GLU A 497 11.49 4.14 16.10
CA GLU A 497 12.76 3.87 15.40
C GLU A 497 13.96 3.92 16.36
N ALA A 498 13.95 4.84 17.33
CA ALA A 498 15.01 4.95 18.32
C ALA A 498 15.21 3.64 19.12
N GLU A 499 14.16 2.84 19.30
CA GLU A 499 14.25 1.52 19.95
C GLU A 499 14.92 0.45 19.08
N LYS A 500 14.79 0.53 17.75
CA LYS A 500 15.26 -0.51 16.82
C LYS A 500 16.68 -0.28 16.30
N THR A 501 17.12 0.99 16.24
CA THR A 501 18.41 1.47 15.70
C THR A 501 18.89 0.67 14.48
N THR A 502 18.16 0.76 13.37
CA THR A 502 18.43 -0.07 12.17
C THR A 502 19.39 0.55 11.16
N VAL A 503 19.74 1.83 11.34
CA VAL A 503 20.49 2.66 10.38
C VAL A 503 21.57 3.47 11.11
N ASN A 504 22.70 3.70 10.43
CA ASN A 504 23.68 4.73 10.84
C ASN A 504 23.30 6.06 10.19
N PHE A 505 22.71 6.96 10.95
CA PHE A 505 22.18 8.23 10.47
C PHE A 505 23.25 9.24 10.06
N HIS A 506 24.53 8.96 10.28
CA HIS A 506 25.65 9.85 9.94
C HIS A 506 26.49 9.36 8.76
N ALA A 507 26.28 8.13 8.28
CA ALA A 507 27.11 7.54 7.22
C ALA A 507 27.10 8.35 5.91
N HIS A 508 25.95 8.95 5.56
CA HIS A 508 25.82 9.78 4.36
C HIS A 508 26.66 11.07 4.41
N LEU A 509 27.11 11.49 5.60
CA LEU A 509 27.91 12.70 5.80
C LEU A 509 29.38 12.50 5.40
N ASP A 510 29.85 11.25 5.33
CA ASP A 510 31.23 10.89 4.98
C ASP A 510 31.44 10.80 3.45
N ILE A 511 30.38 10.96 2.66
CA ILE A 511 30.46 11.00 1.20
C ILE A 511 31.21 12.26 0.77
N ASP A 512 32.23 12.12 -0.08
CA ASP A 512 32.95 13.29 -0.64
C ASP A 512 32.10 14.00 -1.71
N ALA A 513 31.16 14.80 -1.23
CA ALA A 513 30.27 15.62 -2.04
C ALA A 513 30.04 16.99 -1.39
N PRO A 514 29.88 18.07 -2.18
CA PRO A 514 29.56 19.38 -1.63
C PRO A 514 28.28 19.38 -0.78
N LEU A 515 27.26 18.61 -1.19
CA LEU A 515 25.99 18.50 -0.46
C LEU A 515 26.15 17.77 0.88
N ALA A 516 26.97 16.70 0.94
CA ALA A 516 27.29 16.03 2.19
C ALA A 516 28.04 16.94 3.18
N ARG A 517 28.98 17.75 2.70
CA ARG A 517 29.66 18.77 3.52
C ARG A 517 28.68 19.81 4.06
N TYR A 518 27.73 20.24 3.25
CA TYR A 518 26.68 21.15 3.69
C TYR A 518 25.80 20.52 4.78
N PHE A 519 25.38 19.27 4.62
CA PHE A 519 24.64 18.55 5.66
C PHE A 519 25.46 18.36 6.94
N ASN A 520 26.75 18.05 6.81
CA ASN A 520 27.64 17.87 7.94
C ASN A 520 27.73 19.17 8.76
N MET A 521 27.89 20.32 8.07
CA MET A 521 27.85 21.64 8.69
C MET A 521 26.50 21.94 9.34
N ALA A 522 25.39 21.81 8.59
CA ALA A 522 24.05 22.15 9.06
C ALA A 522 23.64 21.36 10.31
N THR A 523 24.00 20.07 10.36
CA THR A 523 23.65 19.16 11.45
C THR A 523 24.68 19.10 12.58
N SER A 524 25.80 19.84 12.47
CA SER A 524 26.96 19.71 13.37
C SER A 524 26.63 19.86 14.85
N ILE A 525 25.98 20.97 15.22
CA ILE A 525 25.64 21.28 16.63
C ILE A 525 24.62 20.27 17.18
N GLY A 526 23.60 19.90 16.40
CA GLY A 526 22.61 18.89 16.79
C GLY A 526 23.24 17.51 17.03
N ARG A 527 24.17 17.10 16.16
CA ARG A 527 24.94 15.86 16.31
C ARG A 527 25.84 15.88 17.53
N GLU A 528 26.54 16.98 17.78
CA GLU A 528 27.38 17.15 18.96
C GLU A 528 26.56 17.01 20.25
N LYS A 529 25.46 17.76 20.37
CA LYS A 529 24.57 17.74 21.54
C LYS A 529 23.99 16.36 21.82
N LEU A 530 23.47 15.67 20.80
CA LEU A 530 22.94 14.31 20.98
C LEU A 530 24.05 13.29 21.25
N GLY A 531 25.24 13.48 20.65
CA GLY A 531 26.41 12.66 20.87
C GLY A 531 26.85 12.63 22.34
N LEU A 532 26.70 13.74 23.08
CA LEU A 532 26.93 13.80 24.53
C LEU A 532 26.04 12.84 25.33
N THR A 533 24.89 12.45 24.77
CA THR A 533 23.95 11.49 25.37
C THR A 533 24.07 10.08 24.78
N GLY A 534 25.06 9.83 23.93
CA GLY A 534 25.25 8.56 23.22
C GLY A 534 24.23 8.29 22.12
N LYS A 535 23.51 9.32 21.66
CA LYS A 535 22.48 9.22 20.62
C LYS A 535 22.95 9.85 19.31
N GLN A 536 22.41 9.37 18.19
CA GLN A 536 22.62 9.97 16.88
C GLN A 536 21.53 11.00 16.57
N PHE A 537 21.89 12.06 15.85
CA PHE A 537 20.91 12.94 15.19
C PHE A 537 20.27 12.20 14.00
N ALA A 538 19.07 11.67 14.23
CA ALA A 538 18.32 10.86 13.29
C ALA A 538 17.56 11.71 12.25
N TYR A 539 16.77 11.06 11.40
CA TYR A 539 15.86 11.73 10.47
C TYR A 539 14.56 12.13 11.18
N CYS A 540 14.06 13.33 10.85
CA CYS A 540 12.83 13.95 11.33
C CYS A 540 11.92 14.29 10.13
N ASP A 541 12.03 15.51 9.61
CA ASP A 541 11.26 16.03 8.48
C ASP A 541 11.50 15.28 7.16
N GLU A 542 12.65 14.63 7.01
CA GLU A 542 12.95 13.79 5.85
C GLU A 542 11.95 12.62 5.75
N ILE A 543 11.36 12.18 6.86
CA ILE A 543 10.29 11.18 6.85
C ILE A 543 9.04 11.73 6.17
N ALA A 544 8.55 12.91 6.57
CA ALA A 544 7.37 13.50 5.96
C ALA A 544 7.59 13.80 4.46
N MET A 545 8.78 14.30 4.11
CA MET A 545 9.11 14.53 2.71
C MET A 545 9.18 13.23 1.91
N SER A 546 9.80 12.19 2.44
CA SER A 546 9.87 10.90 1.75
C SER A 546 8.51 10.21 1.64
N VAL A 547 7.61 10.39 2.63
CA VAL A 547 6.20 9.99 2.54
C VAL A 547 5.49 10.72 1.40
N ALA A 548 5.74 12.01 1.18
CA ALA A 548 5.17 12.74 0.05
C ALA A 548 5.73 12.24 -1.30
N ILE A 549 7.03 11.94 -1.36
CA ILE A 549 7.73 11.52 -2.57
C ILE A 549 7.36 10.08 -2.98
N ALA A 550 7.44 9.13 -2.05
CA ALA A 550 7.31 7.70 -2.32
C ALA A 550 6.60 6.97 -1.15
N PRO A 551 5.31 7.29 -0.89
CA PRO A 551 4.57 6.74 0.26
C PRO A 551 4.54 5.21 0.26
N GLU A 552 4.48 4.57 -0.92
CA GLU A 552 4.45 3.13 -1.09
C GLU A 552 5.74 2.40 -0.69
N LYS A 553 6.86 3.12 -0.65
CA LYS A 553 8.17 2.57 -0.23
C LYS A 553 8.47 2.88 1.24
N ILE A 554 7.98 4.02 1.72
CA ILE A 554 8.32 4.56 3.02
C ILE A 554 7.35 4.09 4.10
N ILE A 555 6.03 4.12 3.87
CA ILE A 555 5.04 3.75 4.88
C ILE A 555 4.99 2.23 5.02
N LYS A 556 5.36 1.71 6.21
CA LYS A 556 5.21 0.29 6.55
C LYS A 556 3.86 0.02 7.22
N GLU A 557 3.43 0.91 8.10
CA GLU A 557 2.18 0.81 8.86
C GLU A 557 1.56 2.19 9.03
N PHE A 558 0.24 2.28 8.91
CA PHE A 558 -0.52 3.50 9.19
C PHE A 558 -1.86 3.18 9.87
N LYS A 559 -2.43 4.17 10.54
CA LYS A 559 -3.78 4.12 11.12
C LYS A 559 -4.65 5.24 10.58
N MET A 560 -5.89 4.93 10.21
CA MET A 560 -6.90 5.94 9.89
C MET A 560 -7.63 6.33 11.17
N LEU A 561 -7.39 7.52 11.69
CA LEU A 561 -7.94 8.01 12.97
C LEU A 561 -8.64 9.36 12.77
N ARG A 562 -9.60 9.65 13.63
CA ARG A 562 -10.20 10.98 13.73
C ARG A 562 -9.72 11.65 15.00
N GLY A 563 -9.42 12.93 14.93
CA GLY A 563 -8.99 13.69 16.07
C GLY A 563 -9.17 15.19 15.86
N SER A 564 -8.96 15.94 16.93
CA SER A 564 -8.96 17.40 16.92
C SER A 564 -7.87 17.90 17.86
N VAL A 565 -7.32 19.08 17.60
CA VAL A 565 -6.32 19.68 18.49
C VAL A 565 -6.99 20.31 19.71
N GLU A 566 -6.48 19.98 20.90
CA GLU A 566 -6.84 20.57 22.19
C GLU A 566 -6.22 21.96 22.34
N LEU A 567 -6.99 22.94 22.82
CA LEU A 567 -6.57 24.35 22.83
C LEU A 567 -6.57 24.99 24.23
N GLN A 568 -7.27 24.40 25.20
CA GLN A 568 -7.55 25.04 26.49
C GLN A 568 -6.82 24.38 27.67
N GLY A 569 -6.52 23.09 27.58
CA GLY A 569 -5.88 22.35 28.67
C GLY A 569 -4.49 22.88 29.02
N GLN A 570 -4.20 23.03 30.32
CA GLN A 570 -2.91 23.54 30.81
C GLN A 570 -1.70 22.72 30.35
N TYR A 571 -1.82 21.38 30.33
CA TYR A 571 -0.73 20.46 29.98
C TYR A 571 -0.93 19.81 28.60
N THR A 572 -2.10 19.98 27.99
CA THR A 572 -2.51 19.26 26.77
C THR A 572 -2.83 20.17 25.60
N ARG A 573 -2.67 21.50 25.74
CA ARG A 573 -2.76 22.45 24.63
C ARG A 573 -1.75 22.08 23.53
N GLY A 574 -2.24 21.94 22.30
CA GLY A 574 -1.47 21.48 21.13
C GLY A 574 -1.53 19.96 20.89
N GLN A 575 -1.97 19.16 21.87
CA GLN A 575 -2.14 17.72 21.70
C GLN A 575 -3.27 17.41 20.72
N ILE A 576 -3.12 16.35 19.91
CA ILE A 576 -4.26 15.79 19.18
C ILE A 576 -5.06 14.88 20.14
N ALA A 577 -6.32 15.24 20.37
CA ALA A 577 -7.30 14.40 21.03
C ALA A 577 -7.92 13.45 19.98
N ILE A 578 -7.54 12.17 20.06
CA ILE A 578 -8.05 11.11 19.16
C ILE A 578 -9.40 10.59 19.67
N ASP A 579 -10.35 10.43 18.76
CA ASP A 579 -11.61 9.73 19.01
C ASP A 579 -11.39 8.21 18.96
N TRP A 580 -11.06 7.63 20.12
CA TRP A 580 -10.94 6.17 20.26
C TRP A 580 -12.30 5.48 20.34
N VAL A 581 -13.41 6.20 20.55
CA VAL A 581 -14.76 5.61 20.56
C VAL A 581 -15.12 5.15 19.15
N ASP A 582 -14.70 5.88 18.11
CA ASP A 582 -14.82 5.45 16.70
C ASP A 582 -14.09 4.13 16.41
N LYS A 583 -13.11 3.72 17.24
CA LYS A 583 -12.42 2.43 17.13
C LYS A 583 -13.06 1.29 17.91
N LEU A 584 -13.93 1.59 18.86
CA LEU A 584 -14.59 0.57 19.67
C LEU A 584 -15.80 -0.04 18.96
N TRP A 585 -16.37 0.64 17.96
CA TRP A 585 -17.60 0.21 17.29
C TRP A 585 -17.38 0.00 15.80
N ASP A 586 -17.86 -1.14 15.30
CA ASP A 586 -17.83 -1.49 13.87
C ASP A 586 -18.59 -0.46 13.02
N ASP A 587 -18.24 -0.38 11.73
CA ASP A 587 -18.89 0.53 10.79
C ASP A 587 -20.42 0.29 10.66
N ASP A 588 -20.90 -0.88 11.07
CA ASP A 588 -22.30 -1.32 11.06
C ASP A 588 -23.12 -0.86 12.30
N ALA A 589 -22.51 -0.17 13.27
CA ALA A 589 -23.23 0.41 14.41
C ALA A 589 -24.07 1.63 13.97
N VAL A 590 -25.29 1.37 13.50
CA VAL A 590 -26.30 2.37 13.13
C VAL A 590 -26.65 3.26 14.33
N ASP A 591 -26.72 4.57 14.09
CA ASP A 591 -27.29 5.61 14.96
C ASP A 591 -26.79 5.64 16.40
N ASN A 592 -25.47 5.73 16.59
CA ASN A 592 -24.99 6.25 17.87
C ASN A 592 -24.79 7.78 17.82
N PRO A 593 -25.54 8.58 18.60
CA PRO A 593 -25.38 10.03 18.63
C PRO A 593 -24.00 10.50 19.14
N ARG A 594 -23.19 9.59 19.71
CA ARG A 594 -21.80 9.85 20.10
C ARG A 594 -20.79 9.69 18.94
N LEU A 595 -21.15 9.02 17.84
CA LEU A 595 -20.29 8.88 16.67
C LEU A 595 -20.53 10.02 15.66
N SER A 596 -19.65 11.02 15.67
CA SER A 596 -19.66 12.08 14.65
C SER A 596 -18.66 11.75 13.53
N ARG A 597 -19.06 10.89 12.59
CA ARG A 597 -18.24 10.56 11.39
C ARG A 597 -18.28 11.63 10.30
N LYS A 598 -18.69 12.87 10.63
CA LYS A 598 -18.77 14.00 9.68
C LYS A 598 -17.39 14.44 9.16
N ARG A 599 -16.32 14.15 9.89
CA ARG A 599 -14.94 14.48 9.49
C ARG A 599 -14.27 13.30 8.80
N THR A 600 -13.52 13.58 7.76
CA THR A 600 -12.67 12.60 7.07
C THR A 600 -11.60 12.09 8.04
N PRO A 601 -11.34 10.77 8.10
CA PRO A 601 -10.26 10.25 8.93
C PRO A 601 -8.90 10.69 8.36
N ILE A 602 -7.97 10.97 9.27
CA ILE A 602 -6.59 11.35 8.98
C ILE A 602 -5.73 10.08 8.96
N ARG A 603 -4.82 9.99 8.00
CA ARG A 603 -3.84 8.90 7.93
C ARG A 603 -2.65 9.23 8.82
N PHE A 604 -2.49 8.52 9.92
CA PHE A 604 -1.30 8.63 10.78
C PHE A 604 -0.30 7.55 10.41
N VAL A 605 0.91 7.92 10.03
CA VAL A 605 2.01 6.96 9.84
C VAL A 605 2.41 6.42 11.21
N VAL A 606 2.52 5.10 11.36
CA VAL A 606 2.86 4.43 12.64
C VAL A 606 4.19 3.70 12.55
N GLU A 607 4.58 3.30 11.35
CA GLU A 607 5.91 2.76 11.08
C GLU A 607 6.36 3.16 9.67
N TYR A 608 7.65 3.52 9.55
CA TYR A 608 8.30 3.87 8.30
C TYR A 608 9.52 2.99 8.03
N ASN A 609 9.99 3.02 6.79
CA ASN A 609 11.16 2.29 6.36
C ASN A 609 12.44 3.15 6.43
N ALA A 610 13.05 3.23 7.61
CA ALA A 610 14.27 4.01 7.85
C ALA A 610 15.42 3.67 6.89
N LYS A 611 15.61 2.39 6.56
CA LYS A 611 16.66 1.95 5.62
C LYS A 611 16.43 2.49 4.20
N VAL A 612 15.19 2.46 3.71
CA VAL A 612 14.88 2.99 2.37
C VAL A 612 15.02 4.50 2.35
N LEU A 613 14.61 5.20 3.41
CA LEU A 613 14.85 6.63 3.54
C LEU A 613 16.36 6.94 3.50
N ASP A 614 17.16 6.20 4.25
CA ASP A 614 18.60 6.37 4.27
C ASP A 614 19.24 6.14 2.89
N GLU A 615 18.82 5.10 2.17
CA GLU A 615 19.24 4.84 0.79
C GLU A 615 18.86 6.01 -0.14
N MET A 616 17.68 6.61 0.04
CA MET A 616 17.25 7.78 -0.73
C MET A 616 18.11 9.02 -0.44
N ILE A 617 18.53 9.25 0.81
CA ILE A 617 19.43 10.34 1.19
C ILE A 617 20.82 10.15 0.58
N HIS A 618 21.39 8.94 0.66
CA HIS A 618 22.66 8.63 0.02
C HIS A 618 22.60 8.86 -1.49
N GLN A 619 21.51 8.40 -2.14
CA GLN A 619 21.31 8.61 -3.57
C GLN A 619 21.22 10.10 -3.93
N ALA A 620 20.48 10.90 -3.16
CA ALA A 620 20.36 12.34 -3.37
C ALA A 620 21.72 13.05 -3.35
N ILE A 621 22.61 12.66 -2.43
CA ILE A 621 23.97 13.20 -2.35
C ILE A 621 24.78 12.81 -3.59
N HIS A 622 24.73 11.54 -4.01
CA HIS A 622 25.44 11.09 -5.21
C HIS A 622 24.95 11.79 -6.49
N ASP A 623 23.64 11.96 -6.65
CA ASP A 623 23.05 12.61 -7.82
C ASP A 623 23.42 14.10 -7.90
N SER A 624 23.60 14.77 -6.75
CA SER A 624 24.08 16.15 -6.69
C SER A 624 25.48 16.34 -7.29
N VAL A 625 26.35 15.32 -7.20
CA VAL A 625 27.70 15.35 -7.79
C VAL A 625 27.63 15.23 -9.31
N ALA A 626 26.77 14.34 -9.82
CA ALA A 626 26.60 14.12 -11.25
C ALA A 626 26.09 15.39 -11.98
N MET A 627 25.19 16.16 -11.37
CA MET A 627 24.71 17.43 -11.93
C MET A 627 25.81 18.50 -12.02
N ASN A 628 26.73 18.55 -11.05
CA ASN A 628 27.82 19.52 -11.04
C ASN A 628 28.87 19.22 -12.13
N LEU A 629 29.16 17.95 -12.39
CA LEU A 629 30.06 17.55 -13.49
C LEU A 629 29.49 17.86 -14.88
N GLN A 630 28.17 17.79 -15.06
CA GLN A 630 27.52 18.19 -16.31
C GLN A 630 27.56 19.71 -16.55
N LYS A 631 27.54 20.52 -15.48
CA LYS A 631 27.62 21.99 -15.57
C LYS A 631 29.04 22.52 -15.76
N SER A 632 30.08 21.78 -15.38
CA SER A 632 31.48 22.18 -15.55
C SER A 632 32.11 21.73 -16.88
N GLY A 633 31.41 20.90 -17.66
CA GLY A 633 31.82 20.40 -18.98
C GLY A 633 31.16 21.09 -20.18
N ALA A 634 30.40 22.16 -19.94
CA ALA A 634 29.81 23.05 -20.95
C ALA A 634 30.35 24.47 -20.74
#